data_AF-A0A537VUU0-F1
#
_entry.id   AF-A0A537VUU0-F1
#
_cell.length_a   1.000
_cell.length_b   1.000
_cell.length_c   1.000
_cell.angle_alpha   90.00
_cell.angle_beta   90.00
_cell.angle_gamma   90.00
#
_symmetry.space_group_name_H-M   'P 1'
#
loop_
_entity.id
_entity.type
_entity.pdbx_description
1 polymer ?
#
loop_
_entity_poly.entity_id
_entity_poly.type
_entity_poly.pdbx_seq_one_letter_code
_entity_poly.pdbx_strand_id
1 'polypeptide(L)'
;IERISEIVEPTDAQRPALEELRAASAKAIDMLKSGCPKDLPSISTGRLAAMESRLQVMLAAVQTVRPALERFYQSLSDEQKARFNAIAPTNNRDATAKDQYDLAKLCNEKTPGATDLPIDRIAQVVQPTPAQRSALDELEDASVKAAERLNTECQAYQTLAPTGRMEAMEKRLDAALGAVKTVGPAFVKFYNSLSDEQKARFNSLRSASRPTG
;
A
#
# COMPACT_ATOMS: atom_id res chain seq x y z
N ILE A 1 19.94 -8.82 -5.52
CA ILE A 1 21.16 -8.10 -5.08
C ILE A 1 22.30 -8.32 -6.06
N GLU A 2 22.37 -9.51 -6.63
CA GLU A 2 23.30 -10.00 -7.65
C GLU A 2 23.43 -9.01 -8.81
N ARG A 3 22.31 -8.61 -9.43
CA ARG A 3 22.29 -7.61 -10.51
C ARG A 3 22.85 -6.24 -10.11
N ILE A 4 22.68 -5.82 -8.84
CA ILE A 4 23.27 -4.57 -8.35
C ILE A 4 24.78 -4.72 -8.26
N SER A 5 25.25 -5.85 -7.73
CA SER A 5 26.69 -6.15 -7.63
C SER A 5 27.37 -6.17 -9.01
N GLU A 6 26.74 -6.79 -10.00
CA GLU A 6 27.26 -6.90 -11.37
C GLU A 6 27.35 -5.55 -12.09
N ILE A 7 26.36 -4.66 -11.89
CA ILE A 7 26.30 -3.38 -12.61
C ILE A 7 27.13 -2.30 -11.91
N VAL A 8 27.10 -2.27 -10.58
CA VAL A 8 27.79 -1.23 -9.80
C VAL A 8 29.27 -1.53 -9.64
N GLU A 9 29.66 -2.81 -9.68
CA GLU A 9 31.04 -3.27 -9.44
C GLU A 9 31.63 -2.64 -8.16
N PRO A 10 31.05 -2.91 -6.97
CA PRO A 10 31.52 -2.28 -5.74
C PRO A 10 32.95 -2.71 -5.37
N THR A 11 33.71 -1.76 -4.83
CA THR A 11 35.08 -1.98 -4.36
C THR A 11 35.10 -2.80 -3.07
N ASP A 12 36.28 -3.29 -2.68
CA ASP A 12 36.49 -4.05 -1.44
C ASP A 12 36.03 -3.29 -0.20
N ALA A 13 36.21 -1.96 -0.19
CA ALA A 13 35.74 -1.08 0.87
C ALA A 13 34.19 -0.94 0.91
N GLN A 14 33.51 -1.14 -0.21
CA GLN A 14 32.06 -1.02 -0.35
C GLN A 14 31.33 -2.37 -0.14
N ARG A 15 32.05 -3.51 -0.23
CA ARG A 15 31.47 -4.84 -0.03
C ARG A 15 30.69 -4.98 1.29
N PRO A 16 31.16 -4.48 2.45
CA PRO A 16 30.41 -4.59 3.70
C PRO A 16 29.01 -3.94 3.62
N ALA A 17 28.90 -2.77 2.97
CA ALA A 17 27.62 -2.08 2.80
C ALA A 17 26.69 -2.84 1.83
N LEU A 18 27.25 -3.46 0.78
CA LEU A 18 26.46 -4.33 -0.11
C LEU A 18 25.93 -5.58 0.62
N GLU A 19 26.75 -6.20 1.48
CA GLU A 19 26.31 -7.36 2.28
C GLU A 19 25.24 -6.99 3.30
N GLU A 20 25.33 -5.81 3.92
CA GLU A 20 24.26 -5.29 4.78
C GLU A 20 22.95 -5.12 4.00
N LEU A 21 23.01 -4.53 2.79
CA LEU A 21 21.86 -4.42 1.91
C LEU A 21 21.30 -5.79 1.51
N ARG A 22 22.16 -6.80 1.30
CA ARG A 22 21.75 -8.17 1.04
C ARG A 22 20.99 -8.77 2.22
N ALA A 23 21.55 -8.66 3.42
CA ALA A 23 20.93 -9.18 4.64
C ALA A 23 19.59 -8.50 4.91
N ALA A 24 19.52 -7.16 4.78
CA ALA A 24 18.28 -6.40 4.94
C ALA A 24 17.20 -6.82 3.92
N SER A 25 17.61 -7.03 2.67
CA SER A 25 16.70 -7.50 1.60
C SER A 25 16.18 -8.92 1.87
N ALA A 26 17.03 -9.83 2.32
CA ALA A 26 16.63 -11.19 2.68
C ALA A 26 15.62 -11.17 3.84
N LYS A 27 15.91 -10.39 4.90
CA LYS A 27 15.01 -10.21 6.04
C LYS A 27 13.66 -9.63 5.60
N ALA A 28 13.65 -8.61 4.75
CA ALA A 28 12.42 -8.02 4.23
C ALA A 28 11.58 -9.04 3.43
N ILE A 29 12.22 -9.87 2.60
CA ILE A 29 11.55 -10.95 1.86
C ILE A 29 10.92 -11.96 2.84
N ASP A 30 11.64 -12.35 3.89
CA ASP A 30 11.11 -13.30 4.88
C ASP A 30 9.95 -12.73 5.69
N MET A 31 9.98 -11.44 6.02
CA MET A 31 8.84 -10.74 6.62
C MET A 31 7.63 -10.78 5.69
N LEU A 32 7.80 -10.44 4.41
CA LEU A 32 6.72 -10.44 3.42
C LEU A 32 6.14 -11.86 3.22
N LYS A 33 6.99 -12.88 3.11
CA LYS A 33 6.55 -14.29 3.01
C LYS A 33 5.74 -14.72 4.23
N SER A 34 6.21 -14.37 5.42
CA SER A 34 5.55 -14.73 6.68
C SER A 34 4.22 -13.99 6.88
N GLY A 35 4.10 -12.79 6.31
CA GLY A 35 2.87 -11.99 6.36
C GLY A 35 1.82 -12.33 5.29
N CYS A 36 2.11 -13.24 4.35
CA CYS A 36 1.14 -13.67 3.34
C CYS A 36 -0.02 -14.45 4.01
N PRO A 37 -1.27 -13.96 3.95
CA PRO A 37 -2.40 -14.68 4.52
C PRO A 37 -2.59 -16.02 3.81
N LYS A 38 -2.70 -17.12 4.57
CA LYS A 38 -3.03 -18.45 4.03
C LYS A 38 -4.50 -18.53 3.59
N ASP A 39 -5.36 -17.84 4.32
CA ASP A 39 -6.78 -17.72 4.05
C ASP A 39 -7.20 -16.25 4.13
N LEU A 40 -8.06 -15.82 3.20
CA LEU A 40 -8.69 -14.51 3.27
C LEU A 40 -10.01 -14.62 4.04
N PRO A 41 -10.23 -13.83 5.10
CA PRO A 41 -11.49 -13.85 5.84
C PRO A 41 -12.69 -13.64 4.90
N SER A 42 -13.78 -14.35 5.16
CA SER A 42 -15.00 -14.26 4.35
C SER A 42 -15.80 -12.99 4.64
N ILE A 43 -15.76 -12.49 5.87
CA ILE A 43 -16.46 -11.28 6.32
C ILE A 43 -15.62 -10.01 6.12
N SER A 44 -16.31 -8.89 5.89
CA SER A 44 -15.67 -7.62 5.52
C SER A 44 -14.77 -7.02 6.59
N THR A 45 -15.13 -7.13 7.87
CA THR A 45 -14.29 -6.66 9.00
C THR A 45 -12.98 -7.43 9.12
N GLY A 46 -13.04 -8.75 8.96
CA GLY A 46 -11.83 -9.60 8.93
C GLY A 46 -10.90 -9.27 7.77
N ARG A 47 -11.45 -8.90 6.60
CA ARG A 47 -10.65 -8.46 5.45
C ARG A 47 -9.95 -7.13 5.71
N LEU A 48 -10.61 -6.19 6.37
CA LEU A 48 -10.01 -4.91 6.74
C LEU A 48 -8.84 -5.13 7.71
N ALA A 49 -9.01 -5.99 8.73
CA ALA A 49 -7.93 -6.36 9.65
C ALA A 49 -6.75 -7.05 8.92
N ALA A 50 -7.03 -7.95 7.98
CA ALA A 50 -5.98 -8.58 7.16
C ALA A 50 -5.24 -7.56 6.28
N MET A 51 -5.95 -6.57 5.73
CA MET A 51 -5.35 -5.48 4.97
C MET A 51 -4.45 -4.60 5.84
N GLU A 52 -4.90 -4.24 7.05
CA GLU A 52 -4.09 -3.50 8.01
C GLU A 52 -2.80 -4.25 8.34
N SER A 53 -2.91 -5.53 8.71
CA SER A 53 -1.76 -6.37 9.04
C SER A 53 -0.76 -6.47 7.87
N ARG A 54 -1.27 -6.65 6.64
CA ARG A 54 -0.42 -6.69 5.45
C ARG A 54 0.33 -5.38 5.22
N LEU A 55 -0.33 -4.23 5.37
CA LEU A 55 0.29 -2.92 5.22
C LEU A 55 1.38 -2.69 6.29
N GLN A 56 1.14 -3.12 7.54
CA GLN A 56 2.15 -3.07 8.60
C GLN A 56 3.41 -3.88 8.24
N VAL A 57 3.24 -5.10 7.74
CA VAL A 57 4.38 -5.95 7.33
C VAL A 57 5.13 -5.34 6.15
N MET A 58 4.41 -4.82 5.15
CA MET A 58 5.02 -4.16 3.99
C MET A 58 5.81 -2.92 4.42
N LEU A 59 5.25 -2.08 5.29
CA LEU A 59 5.95 -0.90 5.82
C LEU A 59 7.23 -1.29 6.58
N ALA A 60 7.13 -2.28 7.47
CA ALA A 60 8.28 -2.76 8.24
C ALA A 60 9.38 -3.39 7.35
N ALA A 61 9.00 -4.07 6.26
CA ALA A 61 9.94 -4.59 5.28
C ALA A 61 10.70 -3.46 4.56
N VAL A 62 10.00 -2.40 4.15
CA VAL A 62 10.62 -1.22 3.53
C VAL A 62 11.54 -0.49 4.51
N GLN A 63 11.10 -0.30 5.75
CA GLN A 63 11.90 0.32 6.82
C GLN A 63 13.16 -0.49 7.18
N THR A 64 13.15 -1.80 6.92
CA THR A 64 14.33 -2.67 7.08
C THR A 64 15.36 -2.42 5.97
N VAL A 65 14.91 -2.24 4.72
CA VAL A 65 15.80 -2.08 3.56
C VAL A 65 16.32 -0.64 3.42
N ARG A 66 15.49 0.37 3.68
CA ARG A 66 15.82 1.79 3.41
C ARG A 66 17.18 2.21 3.99
N PRO A 67 17.50 1.96 5.28
CA PRO A 67 18.76 2.43 5.85
C PRO A 67 19.99 1.77 5.21
N ALA A 68 19.91 0.46 4.93
CA ALA A 68 21.00 -0.27 4.30
C ALA A 68 21.22 0.17 2.84
N LEU A 69 20.13 0.45 2.13
CA LEU A 69 20.18 0.99 0.76
C LEU A 69 20.83 2.38 0.73
N GLU A 70 20.46 3.25 1.67
CA GLU A 70 21.03 4.59 1.80
C GLU A 70 22.54 4.53 2.10
N ARG A 71 22.97 3.70 3.06
CA ARG A 71 24.39 3.50 3.37
C ARG A 71 25.18 2.99 2.17
N PHE A 72 24.65 1.99 1.47
CA PHE A 72 25.27 1.47 0.26
C PHE A 72 25.40 2.58 -0.78
N TYR A 73 24.31 3.30 -1.08
CA TYR A 73 24.31 4.38 -2.07
C TYR A 73 25.27 5.52 -1.73
N GLN A 74 25.38 5.90 -0.46
CA GLN A 74 26.31 6.94 0.02
C GLN A 74 27.77 6.53 -0.12
N SER A 75 28.07 5.23 -0.04
CA SER A 75 29.44 4.70 -0.20
C SER A 75 29.94 4.71 -1.65
N LEU A 76 29.04 4.86 -2.64
CA LEU A 76 29.35 4.79 -4.06
C LEU A 76 30.00 6.08 -4.59
N SER A 77 30.90 5.93 -5.57
CA SER A 77 31.37 7.04 -6.40
C SER A 77 30.26 7.57 -7.31
N ASP A 78 30.47 8.71 -7.95
CA ASP A 78 29.47 9.31 -8.84
C ASP A 78 29.22 8.44 -10.09
N GLU A 79 30.27 7.81 -10.63
CA GLU A 79 30.15 6.85 -11.74
C GLU A 79 29.34 5.61 -11.33
N GLN A 80 29.59 5.10 -10.13
CA GLN A 80 28.86 3.95 -9.58
C GLN A 80 27.39 4.31 -9.30
N LYS A 81 27.11 5.51 -8.80
CA LYS A 81 25.74 6.02 -8.64
C LYS A 81 25.04 6.16 -9.98
N ALA A 82 25.72 6.65 -11.01
CA ALA A 82 25.15 6.74 -12.36
C ALA A 82 24.74 5.35 -12.90
N ARG A 83 25.62 4.34 -12.74
CA ARG A 83 25.31 2.94 -13.09
C ARG A 83 24.14 2.38 -12.28
N PHE A 84 24.13 2.63 -10.96
CA PHE A 84 23.06 2.19 -10.06
C PHE A 84 21.70 2.82 -10.43
N ASN A 85 21.69 4.11 -10.76
CA ASN A 85 20.50 4.85 -11.17
C ASN A 85 19.94 4.35 -12.51
N ALA A 86 20.81 3.86 -13.40
CA ALA A 86 20.43 3.23 -14.67
C ALA A 86 19.82 1.82 -14.50
N ILE A 87 19.87 1.23 -13.29
CA ILE A 87 19.15 -0.01 -12.97
C ILE A 87 17.65 0.28 -12.95
N ALA A 88 17.05 0.27 -14.13
CA ALA A 88 15.61 0.26 -14.29
C ALA A 88 15.06 -1.08 -13.74
N PRO A 89 13.86 -1.08 -13.13
CA PRO A 89 13.19 -2.32 -12.77
C PRO A 89 12.95 -3.12 -14.05
N THR A 90 13.76 -4.16 -14.25
CA THR A 90 13.53 -5.17 -15.27
C THR A 90 12.46 -6.09 -14.70
N ASN A 91 11.25 -5.95 -15.21
CA ASN A 91 10.46 -7.02 -15.83
C ASN A 91 9.02 -6.55 -15.95
N ASN A 92 8.55 -6.51 -17.19
CA ASN A 92 7.22 -6.09 -17.62
C ASN A 92 6.96 -4.57 -17.53
N ARG A 93 7.59 -3.82 -18.46
CA ARG A 93 7.32 -2.40 -18.69
C ARG A 93 5.83 -2.11 -18.85
N ASP A 94 5.07 -3.05 -19.42
CA ASP A 94 3.63 -2.88 -19.65
C ASP A 94 2.81 -3.06 -18.36
N ALA A 95 3.16 -4.03 -17.49
CA ALA A 95 2.48 -4.21 -16.20
C ALA A 95 2.85 -3.11 -15.19
N THR A 96 4.13 -2.72 -15.13
CA THR A 96 4.57 -1.61 -14.27
C THR A 96 4.06 -0.26 -14.75
N ALA A 97 3.96 -0.01 -16.06
CA ALA A 97 3.35 1.21 -16.58
C ALA A 97 1.84 1.25 -16.31
N LYS A 98 1.14 0.10 -16.37
CA LYS A 98 -0.29 -0.01 -16.05
C LYS A 98 -0.56 0.21 -14.57
N ASP A 99 0.19 -0.44 -13.67
CA ASP A 99 0.09 -0.23 -12.22
C ASP A 99 0.45 1.21 -11.83
N GLN A 100 1.46 1.81 -12.48
CA GLN A 100 1.83 3.21 -12.28
C GLN A 100 0.76 4.17 -12.82
N TYR A 101 0.13 3.86 -13.95
CA TYR A 101 -0.97 4.62 -14.53
C TYR A 101 -2.23 4.54 -13.66
N ASP A 102 -2.57 3.36 -13.14
CA ASP A 102 -3.72 3.16 -12.24
C ASP A 102 -3.49 3.83 -10.88
N LEU A 103 -2.27 3.78 -10.34
CA LEU A 103 -1.88 4.55 -9.14
C LEU A 103 -1.88 6.06 -9.40
N ALA A 104 -1.38 6.52 -10.54
CA ALA A 104 -1.43 7.93 -10.92
C ALA A 104 -2.88 8.42 -11.12
N LYS A 105 -3.77 7.55 -11.60
CA LYS A 105 -5.20 7.80 -11.73
C LYS A 105 -5.90 7.88 -10.38
N LEU A 106 -5.55 7.01 -9.43
CA LEU A 106 -5.99 7.07 -8.03
C LEU A 106 -5.52 8.35 -7.34
N CYS A 107 -4.34 8.82 -7.71
CA CYS A 107 -3.73 10.05 -7.23
C CYS A 107 -4.20 11.33 -7.96
N ASN A 108 -5.03 11.20 -8.98
CA ASN A 108 -5.52 12.34 -9.73
C ASN A 108 -6.82 12.83 -9.08
N GLU A 109 -6.79 14.04 -8.51
CA GLU A 109 -7.83 14.72 -7.72
C GLU A 109 -9.23 14.80 -8.38
N LYS A 110 -9.36 14.43 -9.65
CA LYS A 110 -10.59 14.57 -10.46
C LYS A 110 -11.44 13.32 -10.55
N THR A 111 -11.15 12.26 -9.80
CA THR A 111 -12.02 11.08 -9.73
C THR A 111 -12.64 10.96 -8.33
N PRO A 112 -13.83 11.54 -8.09
CA PRO A 112 -14.63 11.19 -6.92
C PRO A 112 -14.82 9.66 -6.87
N GLY A 113 -14.48 9.01 -5.75
CA GLY A 113 -14.70 7.58 -5.56
C GLY A 113 -13.52 6.64 -5.86
N ALA A 114 -12.31 7.15 -6.12
CA ALA A 114 -11.12 6.29 -6.27
C ALA A 114 -10.51 5.90 -4.90
N THR A 115 -10.60 6.79 -3.91
CA THR A 115 -10.12 6.61 -2.53
C THR A 115 -11.25 6.63 -1.49
N ASP A 116 -12.45 7.08 -1.87
CA ASP A 116 -13.63 7.07 -1.00
C ASP A 116 -14.36 5.72 -1.04
N LEU A 117 -14.75 5.24 0.14
CA LEU A 117 -15.72 4.15 0.22
C LEU A 117 -17.00 4.56 -0.51
N PRO A 118 -17.70 3.64 -1.20
CA PRO A 118 -18.94 3.96 -1.89
C PRO A 118 -20.09 4.03 -0.86
N ILE A 119 -20.08 5.05 0.01
CA ILE A 119 -21.02 5.25 1.11
C ILE A 119 -22.47 5.24 0.60
N ASP A 120 -22.75 5.94 -0.50
CA ASP A 120 -24.08 5.93 -1.13
C ASP A 120 -24.55 4.53 -1.51
N ARG A 121 -23.66 3.72 -2.08
CA ARG A 121 -23.96 2.33 -2.46
C ARG A 121 -24.17 1.45 -1.22
N ILE A 122 -23.36 1.66 -0.18
CA ILE A 122 -23.53 0.97 1.10
C ILE A 122 -24.90 1.31 1.68
N ALA A 123 -25.27 2.59 1.71
CA ALA A 123 -26.56 3.06 2.21
C ALA A 123 -27.73 2.43 1.43
N GLN A 124 -27.64 2.40 0.09
CA GLN A 124 -28.68 1.83 -0.77
C GLN A 124 -28.88 0.33 -0.55
N VAL A 125 -27.80 -0.44 -0.36
CA VAL A 125 -27.86 -1.91 -0.23
C VAL A 125 -28.21 -2.34 1.20
N VAL A 126 -27.65 -1.66 2.20
CA VAL A 126 -27.85 -2.00 3.61
C VAL A 126 -29.17 -1.45 4.14
N GLN A 127 -29.65 -0.32 3.60
CA GLN A 127 -30.84 0.38 4.06
C GLN A 127 -30.81 0.61 5.59
N PRO A 128 -29.84 1.40 6.10
CA PRO A 128 -29.68 1.61 7.54
C PRO A 128 -30.90 2.27 8.18
N THR A 129 -31.23 1.84 9.39
CA THR A 129 -32.30 2.43 10.20
C THR A 129 -31.89 3.82 10.70
N PRO A 130 -32.83 4.68 11.17
CA PRO A 130 -32.49 5.97 11.76
C PRO A 130 -31.43 5.89 12.87
N ALA A 131 -31.46 4.83 13.68
CA ALA A 131 -30.48 4.59 14.75
C ALA A 131 -29.08 4.21 14.24
N GLN A 132 -28.97 3.66 13.02
CA GLN A 132 -27.71 3.25 12.39
C GLN A 132 -27.08 4.36 11.54
N ARG A 133 -27.85 5.38 11.14
CA ARG A 133 -27.38 6.47 10.27
C ARG A 133 -26.17 7.20 10.85
N SER A 134 -26.19 7.54 12.14
CA SER A 134 -25.04 8.18 12.78
C SER A 134 -23.75 7.36 12.68
N ALA A 135 -23.82 6.03 12.71
CA ALA A 135 -22.63 5.18 12.53
C ALA A 135 -22.18 5.10 11.06
N LEU A 136 -23.09 5.29 10.10
CA LEU A 136 -22.75 5.43 8.69
C LEU A 136 -22.10 6.78 8.40
N ASP A 137 -22.62 7.86 8.99
CA ASP A 137 -22.07 9.21 8.85
C ASP A 137 -20.63 9.27 9.41
N GLU A 138 -20.38 8.64 10.56
CA GLU A 138 -19.01 8.50 11.10
C GLU A 138 -18.07 7.72 10.17
N LEU A 139 -18.59 6.71 9.45
CA LEU A 139 -17.82 5.95 8.47
C LEU A 139 -17.51 6.81 7.22
N GLU A 140 -18.44 7.65 6.79
CA GLU A 140 -18.23 8.63 5.73
C GLU A 140 -17.14 9.63 6.10
N ASP A 141 -17.25 10.27 7.26
CA ASP A 141 -16.24 11.20 7.78
C ASP A 141 -14.84 10.56 7.87
N ALA A 142 -14.77 9.32 8.34
CA ALA A 142 -13.51 8.58 8.41
C ALA A 142 -12.95 8.27 7.01
N SER A 143 -13.82 7.99 6.04
CA SER A 143 -13.42 7.75 4.65
C SER A 143 -12.87 9.01 3.99
N VAL A 144 -13.51 10.17 4.19
CA VAL A 144 -13.03 11.46 3.68
C VAL A 144 -11.64 11.78 4.23
N LYS A 145 -11.44 11.65 5.55
CA LYS A 145 -10.13 11.86 6.19
C LYS A 145 -9.06 10.90 5.67
N ALA A 146 -9.44 9.66 5.40
CA ALA A 146 -8.54 8.66 4.82
C ALA A 146 -8.14 9.03 3.38
N ALA A 147 -9.08 9.51 2.56
CA ALA A 147 -8.82 9.99 1.21
C ALA A 147 -7.89 11.22 1.19
N GLU A 148 -8.12 12.21 2.07
CA GLU A 148 -7.24 13.37 2.24
C GLU A 148 -5.80 12.95 2.57
N ARG A 149 -5.64 11.97 3.48
CA ARG A 149 -4.33 11.43 3.85
C ARG A 149 -3.63 10.76 2.67
N LEU A 150 -4.36 9.99 1.86
CA LEU A 150 -3.82 9.32 0.69
C LEU A 150 -3.40 10.30 -0.41
N ASN A 151 -4.17 11.38 -0.62
CA ASN A 151 -3.89 12.40 -1.63
C ASN A 151 -2.59 13.16 -1.36
N THR A 152 -2.20 13.31 -0.10
CA THR A 152 -0.98 14.06 0.28
C THR A 152 0.30 13.40 -0.26
N GLU A 153 0.32 12.09 -0.47
CA GLU A 153 1.54 11.31 -0.81
C GLU A 153 1.64 10.91 -2.30
N CYS A 154 0.92 11.62 -3.17
CA CYS A 154 0.73 11.29 -4.58
C CYS A 154 1.84 11.71 -5.57
N GLN A 155 3.05 12.01 -5.09
CA GLN A 155 4.18 12.43 -5.95
C GLN A 155 4.58 11.38 -7.00
N ALA A 156 4.82 11.81 -8.25
CA ALA A 156 5.24 10.94 -9.34
C ALA A 156 6.66 10.36 -9.12
N TYR A 157 6.80 9.03 -9.23
CA TYR A 157 8.04 8.29 -8.98
C TYR A 157 9.14 8.44 -10.04
N GLN A 158 8.85 9.05 -11.18
CA GLN A 158 9.63 8.85 -12.40
C GLN A 158 11.01 9.53 -12.37
N THR A 159 11.22 10.53 -11.52
CA THR A 159 12.47 11.32 -11.46
C THR A 159 13.34 11.02 -10.23
N LEU A 160 12.93 10.08 -9.36
CA LEU A 160 13.64 9.84 -8.11
C LEU A 160 14.81 8.85 -8.28
N ALA A 161 15.94 9.19 -7.65
CA ALA A 161 17.01 8.24 -7.39
C ALA A 161 16.46 6.99 -6.66
N PRO A 162 17.11 5.81 -6.73
CA PRO A 162 16.62 4.60 -6.09
C PRO A 162 16.32 4.75 -4.60
N THR A 163 17.12 5.54 -3.87
CA THR A 163 16.87 5.87 -2.46
C THR A 163 15.60 6.70 -2.28
N GLY A 164 15.41 7.74 -3.10
CA GLY A 164 14.17 8.53 -3.12
C GLY A 164 12.93 7.70 -3.49
N ARG A 165 13.06 6.73 -4.40
CA ARG A 165 11.96 5.78 -4.72
C ARG A 165 11.57 4.94 -3.50
N MET A 166 12.54 4.48 -2.73
CA MET A 166 12.30 3.72 -1.50
C MET A 166 11.64 4.59 -0.42
N GLU A 167 12.09 5.83 -0.25
CA GLU A 167 11.48 6.79 0.67
C GLU A 167 10.02 7.08 0.30
N ALA A 168 9.74 7.35 -0.97
CA ALA A 168 8.39 7.59 -1.44
C ALA A 168 7.50 6.34 -1.27
N MET A 169 8.04 5.13 -1.46
CA MET A 169 7.29 3.89 -1.16
C MET A 169 6.98 3.77 0.34
N GLU A 170 7.92 4.11 1.23
CA GLU A 170 7.68 4.10 2.68
C GLU A 170 6.57 5.06 3.07
N LYS A 171 6.64 6.32 2.59
CA LYS A 171 5.61 7.34 2.86
C LYS A 171 4.22 6.89 2.41
N ARG A 172 4.12 6.26 1.24
CA ARG A 172 2.82 5.73 0.76
C ARG A 172 2.29 4.55 1.56
N LEU A 173 3.15 3.64 1.98
CA LEU A 173 2.74 2.54 2.85
C LEU A 173 2.30 3.05 4.21
N ASP A 174 2.99 4.05 4.75
CA ASP A 174 2.57 4.73 5.97
C ASP A 174 1.21 5.41 5.77
N ALA A 175 1.04 6.19 4.69
CA ALA A 175 -0.21 6.85 4.29
C ALA A 175 -1.39 5.87 4.22
N ALA A 176 -1.20 4.76 3.52
CA ALA A 176 -2.18 3.70 3.40
C ALA A 176 -2.51 3.05 4.75
N LEU A 177 -1.50 2.76 5.58
CA LEU A 177 -1.73 2.17 6.89
C LEU A 177 -2.55 3.07 7.80
N GLY A 178 -2.22 4.36 7.88
CA GLY A 178 -3.01 5.28 8.71
C GLY A 178 -4.39 5.55 8.13
N ALA A 179 -4.59 5.52 6.81
CA ALA A 179 -5.91 5.58 6.20
C ALA A 179 -6.79 4.38 6.66
N VAL A 180 -6.23 3.17 6.65
CA VAL A 180 -6.91 1.97 7.18
C VAL A 180 -7.20 2.10 8.68
N LYS A 181 -6.26 2.63 9.47
CA LYS A 181 -6.48 2.87 10.91
C LYS A 181 -7.52 3.94 11.20
N THR A 182 -7.70 4.92 10.32
CA THR A 182 -8.76 5.93 10.42
C THR A 182 -10.14 5.30 10.15
N VAL A 183 -10.25 4.49 9.10
CA VAL A 183 -11.52 3.87 8.69
C VAL A 183 -11.93 2.70 9.59
N GLY A 184 -10.95 1.93 10.09
CA GLY A 184 -11.15 0.68 10.83
C GLY A 184 -12.19 0.75 11.95
N PRO A 185 -12.03 1.66 12.93
CA PRO A 185 -12.95 1.77 14.06
C PRO A 185 -14.38 2.12 13.63
N ALA A 186 -14.55 3.10 12.74
CA ALA A 186 -15.86 3.52 12.24
C ALA A 186 -16.54 2.39 11.45
N PHE A 187 -15.76 1.67 10.64
CA PHE A 187 -16.24 0.53 9.86
C PHE A 187 -16.75 -0.59 10.75
N VAL A 188 -15.98 -0.96 11.78
CA VAL A 188 -16.37 -2.00 12.75
C VAL A 188 -17.61 -1.57 13.54
N LYS A 189 -17.68 -0.30 13.96
CA LYS A 189 -18.84 0.26 14.66
C LYS A 189 -20.10 0.18 13.81
N PHE A 190 -20.04 0.66 12.57
CA PHE A 190 -21.15 0.57 11.63
C PHE A 190 -21.56 -0.90 11.42
N TYR A 191 -20.61 -1.78 11.10
CA TYR A 191 -20.89 -3.20 10.87
C TYR A 191 -21.55 -3.89 12.06
N ASN A 192 -21.11 -3.60 13.28
CA ASN A 192 -21.67 -4.19 14.49
C ASN A 192 -23.08 -3.68 14.81
N SER A 193 -23.44 -2.47 14.37
CA SER A 193 -24.79 -1.92 14.51
C SER A 193 -25.83 -2.60 13.60
N LEU A 194 -25.38 -3.30 12.56
CA LEU A 194 -26.25 -3.92 11.56
C LEU A 194 -26.91 -5.21 12.07
N SER A 195 -28.15 -5.44 11.63
CA SER A 195 -28.81 -6.74 11.78
C SER A 195 -28.12 -7.81 10.93
N ASP A 196 -28.40 -9.08 11.19
CA ASP A 196 -27.78 -10.18 10.43
C ASP A 196 -28.14 -10.13 8.94
N GLU A 197 -29.37 -9.73 8.60
CA GLU A 197 -29.79 -9.55 7.22
C GLU A 197 -29.04 -8.38 6.55
N GLN A 198 -28.87 -7.27 7.27
CA GLN A 198 -28.08 -6.14 6.80
C GLN A 198 -26.60 -6.51 6.60
N LYS A 199 -26.01 -7.30 7.51
CA LYS A 199 -24.64 -7.82 7.37
C LYS A 199 -24.50 -8.74 6.15
N ALA A 200 -25.50 -9.57 5.86
CA ALA A 200 -25.51 -10.42 4.68
C ALA A 200 -25.50 -9.58 3.38
N ARG A 201 -26.34 -8.54 3.31
CA ARG A 201 -26.36 -7.58 2.18
C ARG A 201 -25.04 -6.80 2.07
N PHE A 202 -24.49 -6.34 3.20
CA PHE A 202 -23.20 -5.66 3.24
C PHE A 202 -22.07 -6.55 2.70
N ASN A 203 -22.00 -7.81 3.13
CA ASN A 203 -20.98 -8.76 2.69
C ASN A 203 -21.11 -9.12 1.19
N SER A 204 -22.29 -8.97 0.59
CA SER A 204 -22.55 -9.29 -0.83
C SER A 204 -22.22 -8.14 -1.82
N LEU A 205 -21.93 -6.93 -1.34
CA LEU A 205 -21.55 -5.76 -2.15
C LEU A 205 -20.41 -6.04 -3.15
N ARG A 206 -19.51 -6.98 -2.83
CA ARG A 206 -18.43 -7.42 -3.71
C ARG A 206 -18.92 -8.22 -4.93
N SER A 207 -19.95 -9.04 -4.76
CA SER A 207 -20.46 -9.93 -5.81
C SER A 207 -21.11 -9.16 -6.95
N ALA A 208 -21.75 -8.03 -6.65
CA ALA A 208 -22.37 -7.14 -7.64
C ALA A 208 -21.39 -6.23 -8.39
N SER A 209 -20.08 -6.35 -8.15
CA SER A 209 -19.03 -5.50 -8.76
C SER A 209 -18.19 -6.22 -9.82
N ARG A 210 -18.40 -7.53 -10.03
CA ARG A 210 -17.85 -8.25 -11.18
C ARG A 210 -18.86 -8.16 -12.33
N PRO A 211 -18.50 -7.64 -13.51
CA PRO A 211 -19.28 -7.93 -14.70
C PRO A 211 -19.25 -9.44 -14.89
N THR A 212 -20.42 -10.08 -14.90
CA THR A 212 -20.58 -11.33 -15.65
C THR A 212 -20.15 -11.02 -17.08
N GLY A 213 -19.21 -11.83 -17.59
CA GLY A 213 -18.48 -11.60 -18.84
C GLY A 213 -19.34 -11.39 -20.07
#